data_AF-A0A3L7X7L1-F1
#
_entry.id   AF-A0A3L7X7L1-F1
#
_cell.length_a   1.000
_cell.length_b   1.000
_cell.length_c   1.000
_cell.angle_alpha   90.00
_cell.angle_beta   90.00
_cell.angle_gamma   90.00
#
_symmetry.space_group_name_H-M   'P 1'
#
loop_
_entity.id
_entity.type
_entity.pdbx_description
1 polymer ?
#
loop_
_entity_poly.entity_id
_entity_poly.type
_entity_poly.pdbx_seq_one_letter_code
_entity_poly.pdbx_strand_id
1 'polypeptide(L)' 'LMKARGNDIKTMAPTSAFGRVCQPEDIADAVLFLCSDAASYITNQRIPVNGGGF' A
#
# COMPACT_ATOMS: atom_id res chain seq x y z
N LEU A 1 -11.80 22.55 -13.63
CA LEU A 1 -11.83 21.75 -12.38
C LEU A 1 -11.30 20.35 -12.70
N MET A 2 -10.05 20.05 -12.34
CA MET A 2 -9.43 18.74 -12.61
C MET A 2 -10.12 17.66 -11.76
N LYS A 3 -10.87 16.77 -12.42
CA LYS A 3 -11.42 15.56 -11.79
C LYS A 3 -10.24 14.61 -11.57
N ALA A 4 -10.04 14.12 -10.35
CA ALA A 4 -9.06 13.07 -10.07
C ALA A 4 -9.32 11.90 -11.02
N ARG A 5 -8.34 11.58 -11.88
CA ARG A 5 -8.42 10.43 -12.78
C ARG A 5 -7.99 9.19 -11.99
N GLY A 6 -8.96 8.51 -11.39
CA GLY A 6 -8.78 7.21 -10.74
C GLY A 6 -10.06 6.40 -10.85
N ASN A 7 -9.92 5.07 -10.96
CA ASN A 7 -11.06 4.17 -10.83
C ASN A 7 -11.62 4.25 -9.40
N ASP A 8 -12.93 4.08 -9.25
CA ASP A 8 -13.56 4.06 -7.93
C ASP A 8 -13.01 2.90 -7.09
N ILE A 9 -12.71 3.17 -5.82
CA ILE A 9 -12.12 2.19 -4.90
C ILE A 9 -13.00 0.93 -4.77
N LYS A 10 -14.32 1.09 -4.89
CA LYS A 10 -15.31 0.00 -4.84
C LYS A 10 -15.26 -0.89 -6.08
N THR A 11 -14.84 -0.36 -7.23
CA THR A 11 -14.73 -1.14 -8.46
C THR A 11 -13.40 -1.89 -8.56
N MET A 12 -12.39 -1.49 -7.79
CA MET A 12 -11.09 -2.15 -7.75
C MET A 12 -10.99 -3.29 -6.74
N ALA A 13 -11.79 -3.25 -5.66
CA ALA A 13 -11.78 -4.29 -4.62
C ALA A 13 -11.99 -5.73 -5.16
N PRO A 14 -12.95 -6.00 -6.07
CA PRO A 14 -13.20 -7.36 -6.56
C PRO A 14 -12.06 -7.98 -7.37
N THR A 15 -11.23 -7.16 -8.01
CA THR A 15 -10.09 -7.62 -8.82
C THR A 15 -8.76 -7.54 -8.07
N SER A 16 -8.76 -7.06 -6.83
CA SER A 16 -7.58 -7.05 -5.96
C SER A 16 -7.28 -8.46 -5.45
N ALA A 17 -6.00 -8.81 -5.36
CA ALA A 17 -5.56 -10.10 -4.81
C ALA A 17 -6.03 -10.35 -3.37
N PHE A 18 -6.27 -9.28 -2.61
CA PHE A 18 -6.72 -9.35 -1.22
C PHE A 18 -8.23 -9.20 -1.06
N GLY A 19 -9.00 -9.14 -2.16
CA GLY A 19 -10.45 -8.90 -2.14
C GLY A 19 -10.86 -7.52 -1.61
N ARG A 20 -9.87 -6.67 -1.34
CA ARG A 20 -10.00 -5.28 -0.93
C ARG A 20 -8.84 -4.47 -1.49
N VAL A 21 -9.07 -3.17 -1.61
CA VAL A 21 -8.03 -2.18 -1.87
C VAL A 21 -7.13 -1.97 -0.64
N CYS A 22 -5.91 -1.48 -0.87
CA CYS A 22 -5.01 -1.02 0.17
C CYS A 22 -5.71 0.03 1.05
N GLN A 23 -5.61 -0.14 2.36
CA GLN A 23 -6.12 0.77 3.38
C GLN A 23 -4.96 1.58 3.97
N PRO A 24 -5.23 2.76 4.57
CA PRO A 24 -4.20 3.54 5.24
C PRO A 24 -3.40 2.74 6.29
N GLU A 25 -4.05 1.81 6.99
CA GLU A 25 -3.44 0.97 8.01
C GLU A 25 -2.38 0.03 7.43
N ASP A 26 -2.55 -0.47 6.20
CA ASP A 26 -1.55 -1.32 5.55
C ASP A 26 -0.23 -0.57 5.35
N ILE A 27 -0.30 0.72 5.04
CA ILE A 27 0.86 1.60 4.90
C ILE A 27 1.44 1.92 6.28
N ALA A 28 0.57 2.25 7.25
CA ALA A 28 1.00 2.60 8.60
C ALA A 28 1.76 1.47 9.28
N ASP A 29 1.29 0.23 9.16
CA ASP A 29 1.94 -0.95 9.72
C ASP A 29 3.31 -1.22 9.07
N ALA A 30 3.41 -1.04 7.75
CA ALA A 30 4.69 -1.13 7.04
C ALA A 30 5.68 -0.06 7.52
N VAL A 31 5.22 1.18 7.68
CA VAL A 31 6.04 2.28 8.23
C VAL A 31 6.46 1.98 9.67
N LEU A 32 5.55 1.50 10.51
CA LEU A 32 5.82 1.14 11.90
C LEU A 32 6.92 0.06 11.98
N PHE A 33 6.86 -0.96 11.14
CA PHE A 33 7.92 -1.96 11.01
C PHE A 33 9.25 -1.32 10.61
N LEU A 34 9.25 -0.47 9.58
CA LEU A 34 10.48 0.18 9.08
C LEU A 34 11.11 1.15 10.07
N CYS A 35 10.32 1.73 10.97
CA CYS A 35 10.80 2.58 12.06
C CYS A 35 11.24 1.80 13.31
N SER A 36 11.07 0.47 13.33
CA SER A 36 11.45 -0.38 14.47
C SER A 36 12.88 -0.92 14.34
N ASP A 37 13.43 -1.40 15.47
CA ASP A 37 14.76 -2.04 15.51
C ASP A 37 14.85 -3.29 14.61
N ALA A 38 13.72 -3.93 14.31
CA ALA A 38 13.66 -5.11 13.44
C ALA A 38 14.06 -4.79 11.98
N ALA A 39 13.98 -3.53 11.56
CA ALA A 39 14.37 -3.08 10.23
C ALA A 39 15.78 -2.45 10.19
N SER A 40 16.59 -2.61 11.25
CA SER A 40 17.88 -1.91 11.44
C SER A 40 18.91 -2.07 10.32
N TYR A 41 18.80 -3.11 9.49
CA TYR A 41 19.70 -3.35 8.35
C TYR A 41 19.09 -3.04 6.98
N ILE A 42 17.87 -2.50 6.96
CA ILE A 42 17.17 -2.14 5.72
C ILE A 42 17.46 -0.68 5.42
N THR A 43 18.13 -0.41 4.31
CA THR A 43 18.39 0.94 3.81
C THR A 43 18.38 0.98 2.28
N ASN A 44 18.07 2.15 1.73
CA ASN A 44 18.05 2.41 0.29
C ASN A 44 17.14 1.46 -0.52
N GLN A 45 16.04 0.99 0.08
CA GLN A 45 15.06 0.12 -0.57
C GLN A 45 13.75 0.85 -0.85
N ARG A 46 13.10 0.49 -1.96
CA ARG A 46 11.71 0.84 -2.24
C ARG A 46 10.86 -0.38 -1.93
N ILE A 47 9.98 -0.27 -0.93
CA ILE A 47 9.11 -1.36 -0.49
C ILE A 47 7.68 -1.00 -0.90
N PRO A 48 7.14 -1.60 -1.99
CA PRO A 48 5.78 -1.31 -2.42
C PRO A 48 4.75 -1.96 -1.49
N VAL A 49 3.76 -1.17 -1.04
CA VAL A 49 2.60 -1.62 -0.26
C VAL A 49 1.34 -1.50 -1.13
N ASN A 50 1.27 -2.34 -2.16
CA ASN A 50 0.29 -2.22 -3.26
C ASN A 50 -0.60 -3.47 -3.43
N GLY A 51 -0.49 -4.44 -2.53
CA GLY A 51 -1.27 -5.68 -2.62
C GLY A 51 -0.98 -6.51 -3.88
N GLY A 52 0.19 -6.36 -4.50
CA GLY A 52 0.57 -7.05 -5.73
C GLY A 52 0.13 -6.36 -7.03
N GLY A 53 -0.41 -5.14 -6.96
CA GLY A 53 -0.67 -4.32 -8.14
C GLY A 53 0.62 -3.70 -8.69
N PHE A 54 1.14 -4.24 -9.79
CA PHE A 54 2.37 -3.77 -10.45
C PHE A 54 2.17 -2.44 -11.20
#